data_AF-A0A8K0PJN4-F1
#
_entry.id   AF-A0A8K0PJN4-F1
#
_cell.length_a   1.000
_cell.length_b   1.000
_cell.length_c   1.000
_cell.angle_alpha   90.00
_cell.angle_beta   90.00
_cell.angle_gamma   90.00
#
_symmetry.space_group_name_H-M   'P 1'
#
loop_
_entity.id
_entity.type
_entity.pdbx_description
1 polymer ?
#
loop_
_entity_poly.entity_id
_entity_poly.type
_entity_poly.pdbx_seq_one_letter_code
_entity_poly.pdbx_strand_id
1 'polypeptide(L)'
;MMLQLTLTFTLPALALATALHPLGVPIPTPIPPMLRFQCSQLVLDRLDPLGSPGQIPSPHLHQIVGGNSFNATMDPATHDLPAASTCTSCTFTEDLSNYWTAVMYFRDWRNGTFTRVAQKPNLGLEGNGGVTVYYIPPHDNTTRVAAFKPGFRMLVGDATASSINPGQDPKVCHRCMPEDGDLGNLNCADPDTKTFPTGFCVGGIRSVITFPTCWDGVHLDVPGHRSHVAYPVEGNYDKTPDGGVCPETHPVKIPQVMLETIWDTTPFNDEALWPEDGSQPFVWSTNDKDGYTQHGDYVFGWKDDSLQRAMDARCFGNVCEGVLETQTVEESVTCTIPQTVVEDVDGWLDRLPGQEDMPM
;
A
#
# COMPACT_ATOMS: atom_id res chain seq x y z
N MET A 1 7.82 -17.53 90.24
CA MET A 1 6.76 -16.57 90.58
C MET A 1 6.24 -16.01 89.26
N MET A 2 5.01 -16.37 88.91
CA MET A 2 4.36 -16.08 87.62
C MET A 2 4.30 -14.57 87.34
N LEU A 3 4.53 -14.17 86.09
CA LEU A 3 3.98 -12.92 85.57
C LEU A 3 3.51 -13.17 84.13
N GLN A 4 2.19 -13.26 83.97
CA GLN A 4 1.50 -13.27 82.68
C GLN A 4 1.53 -11.86 82.09
N LEU A 5 1.88 -11.74 80.81
CA LEU A 5 1.74 -10.50 80.04
C LEU A 5 0.75 -10.74 78.90
N THR A 6 -0.44 -10.16 79.03
CA THR A 6 -1.50 -10.10 78.02
C THR A 6 -1.17 -9.01 76.99
N LEU A 7 -1.08 -9.37 75.71
CA LEU A 7 -0.97 -8.44 74.59
C LEU A 7 -2.36 -7.93 74.18
N THR A 8 -2.59 -6.63 74.25
CA THR A 8 -3.72 -5.95 73.63
C THR A 8 -3.28 -5.32 72.30
N PHE A 9 -3.89 -5.73 71.19
CA PHE A 9 -3.70 -5.12 69.87
C PHE A 9 -4.64 -3.92 69.69
N THR A 10 -4.09 -2.76 69.35
CA THR A 10 -4.82 -1.60 68.82
C THR A 10 -4.56 -1.48 67.31
N LEU A 11 -5.62 -1.46 66.51
CA LEU A 11 -5.60 -1.19 65.07
C LEU A 11 -5.55 0.33 64.81
N PRO A 12 -4.71 0.85 63.89
CA PRO A 12 -4.87 2.21 63.40
C PRO A 12 -5.83 2.25 62.21
N ALA A 13 -6.66 3.30 62.18
CA ALA A 13 -7.63 3.59 61.13
C ALA A 13 -6.95 3.90 59.78
N LEU A 14 -7.41 3.27 58.70
CA LEU A 14 -7.01 3.57 57.33
C LEU A 14 -7.89 4.71 56.79
N ALA A 15 -7.27 5.84 56.45
CA ALA A 15 -7.94 6.96 55.78
C ALA A 15 -8.25 6.59 54.32
N LEU A 16 -9.51 6.78 53.90
CA LEU A 16 -9.97 6.60 52.53
C LEU A 16 -9.52 7.80 51.68
N ALA A 17 -8.52 7.62 50.81
CA ALA A 17 -8.19 8.59 49.77
C ALA A 17 -9.07 8.33 48.56
N THR A 18 -10.00 9.25 48.27
CA THR A 18 -10.79 9.24 47.03
C THR A 18 -9.89 9.62 45.86
N ALA A 19 -9.48 8.63 45.06
CA ALA A 19 -8.80 8.84 43.80
C ALA A 19 -9.79 9.42 42.78
N LEU A 20 -9.64 10.72 42.50
CA LEU A 20 -10.14 11.34 41.27
C LEU A 20 -9.54 10.58 40.09
N HIS A 21 -10.39 9.88 39.33
CA HIS A 21 -9.97 9.25 38.08
C HIS A 21 -9.64 10.36 37.08
N PRO A 22 -8.46 10.32 36.43
CA PRO A 22 -8.16 11.26 35.36
C PRO A 22 -9.13 11.01 34.20
N LEU A 23 -9.43 12.10 33.51
CA LEU A 23 -10.26 12.18 32.30
C LEU A 23 -9.99 10.99 31.36
N GLY A 24 -11.08 10.39 30.88
CA GLY A 24 -11.06 9.17 30.07
C GLY A 24 -10.09 9.29 28.89
N VAL A 25 -9.11 8.38 28.88
CA VAL A 25 -8.41 8.02 27.65
C VAL A 25 -9.48 7.47 26.69
N PRO A 26 -9.60 7.98 25.46
CA PRO A 26 -10.51 7.41 24.49
C PRO A 26 -10.14 5.93 24.33
N ILE A 27 -11.12 5.04 24.54
CA ILE A 27 -10.97 3.61 24.25
C ILE A 27 -10.55 3.53 22.77
N PRO A 28 -9.43 2.87 22.42
CA PRO A 28 -9.10 2.66 21.03
C PRO A 28 -10.29 1.95 20.40
N THR A 29 -10.86 2.55 19.35
CA THR A 29 -11.71 1.79 18.43
C THR A 29 -10.96 0.50 18.09
N PRO A 30 -11.59 -0.68 18.18
CA PRO A 30 -10.92 -1.93 17.84
C PRO A 30 -10.28 -1.76 16.46
N ILE A 31 -8.95 -1.87 16.39
CA ILE A 31 -8.27 -1.82 15.10
C ILE A 31 -8.82 -3.04 14.33
N PRO A 32 -9.40 -2.83 13.15
CA PRO A 32 -10.02 -3.92 12.45
C PRO A 32 -8.98 -4.98 12.05
N PRO A 33 -9.37 -6.26 11.98
CA PRO A 33 -8.49 -7.26 11.40
C PRO A 33 -8.07 -6.82 10.01
N MET A 34 -6.77 -6.91 9.74
CA MET A 34 -6.16 -6.57 8.46
C MET A 34 -4.81 -7.24 8.39
N LEU A 35 -4.48 -7.85 7.27
CA LEU A 35 -3.07 -8.05 6.97
C LEU A 35 -2.46 -6.70 6.63
N ARG A 36 -1.32 -6.39 7.23
CA ARG A 36 -0.48 -5.22 6.94
C ARG A 36 0.96 -5.67 6.98
N PHE A 37 1.60 -5.74 5.83
CA PHE A 37 2.95 -6.30 5.71
C PHE A 37 3.77 -5.61 4.64
N GLN A 38 5.09 -5.72 4.76
CA GLN A 38 6.02 -5.12 3.81
C GLN A 38 6.31 -6.08 2.66
N CYS A 39 6.29 -5.56 1.45
CA CYS A 39 6.94 -6.15 0.30
C CYS A 39 8.07 -5.24 -0.17
N SER A 40 9.30 -5.72 -0.06
CA SER A 40 10.50 -5.00 -0.51
C SER A 40 10.56 -4.93 -2.03
N GLN A 41 11.44 -4.07 -2.56
CA GLN A 41 11.62 -3.91 -4.00
C GLN A 41 12.09 -5.24 -4.64
N LEU A 42 11.26 -5.79 -5.53
CA LEU A 42 11.63 -6.93 -6.38
C LEU A 42 12.49 -6.43 -7.55
N VAL A 43 11.99 -5.42 -8.27
CA VAL A 43 12.68 -4.76 -9.39
C VAL A 43 12.04 -3.40 -9.70
N LEU A 44 12.82 -2.48 -10.27
CA LEU A 44 12.34 -1.28 -10.97
C LEU A 44 12.48 -1.54 -12.46
N ASP A 45 11.39 -1.59 -13.22
CA ASP A 45 11.44 -1.99 -14.64
C ASP A 45 10.38 -1.26 -15.47
N ARG A 46 10.60 -1.16 -16.78
CA ARG A 46 9.58 -0.70 -17.73
C ARG A 46 8.82 -1.90 -18.28
N LEU A 47 8.12 -2.58 -17.37
CA LEU A 47 7.19 -3.66 -17.67
C LEU A 47 5.83 -3.34 -17.06
N ASP A 48 4.78 -3.49 -17.85
CA ASP A 48 3.40 -3.26 -17.42
C ASP A 48 2.48 -4.31 -18.06
N PRO A 49 2.40 -5.53 -17.50
CA PRO A 49 1.66 -6.63 -18.11
C PRO A 49 0.14 -6.44 -18.11
N LEU A 50 -0.41 -5.46 -17.39
CA LEU A 50 -1.84 -5.11 -17.43
C LEU A 50 -2.11 -3.92 -18.36
N GLY A 51 -1.31 -2.86 -18.27
CA GLY A 51 -1.47 -1.67 -19.13
C GLY A 51 -0.95 -1.87 -20.56
N SER A 52 0.14 -2.63 -20.74
CA SER A 52 0.81 -2.87 -22.03
C SER A 52 1.30 -4.34 -22.16
N PRO A 53 0.39 -5.33 -22.22
CA PRO A 53 0.76 -6.75 -22.17
C PRO A 53 1.75 -7.15 -23.27
N GLY A 54 2.90 -7.72 -22.86
CA GLY A 54 3.97 -8.18 -23.73
C GLY A 54 4.86 -7.09 -24.32
N GLN A 55 4.60 -5.81 -24.00
CA GLN A 55 5.41 -4.70 -24.47
C GLN A 55 6.69 -4.57 -23.64
N ILE A 56 7.83 -4.52 -24.33
CA ILE A 56 9.15 -4.31 -23.73
C ILE A 56 9.89 -3.28 -24.60
N PRO A 57 10.11 -2.04 -24.11
CA PRO A 57 9.67 -1.48 -22.84
C PRO A 57 8.22 -0.97 -22.84
N SER A 58 7.60 -0.94 -21.65
CA SER A 58 6.37 -0.18 -21.40
C SER A 58 6.62 1.36 -21.40
N PRO A 59 5.57 2.19 -21.45
CA PRO A 59 5.71 3.65 -21.59
C PRO A 59 6.41 4.39 -20.43
N HIS A 60 6.39 3.86 -19.21
CA HIS A 60 6.97 4.50 -18.03
C HIS A 60 7.46 3.46 -17.02
N LEU A 61 8.29 3.91 -16.07
CA LEU A 61 8.91 3.05 -15.07
C LEU A 61 7.94 2.69 -13.95
N HIS A 62 7.99 1.43 -13.51
CA HIS A 62 7.24 0.91 -12.37
C HIS A 62 8.15 0.38 -11.27
N GLN A 63 7.70 0.55 -10.02
CA GLN A 63 8.20 -0.17 -8.86
C GLN A 63 7.39 -1.45 -8.71
N ILE A 64 8.03 -2.62 -8.82
CA ILE A 64 7.38 -3.92 -8.72
C ILE A 64 7.81 -4.64 -7.44
N VAL A 65 6.84 -5.26 -6.75
CA VAL A 65 7.06 -6.10 -5.56
C VAL A 65 6.30 -7.43 -5.70
N GLY A 66 6.65 -8.43 -4.88
CA GLY A 66 5.97 -9.71 -4.84
C GLY A 66 6.82 -10.90 -5.30
N GLY A 67 6.17 -11.90 -5.90
CA GLY A 67 6.80 -13.12 -6.41
C GLY A 67 7.78 -12.86 -7.57
N ASN A 68 8.86 -13.64 -7.64
CA ASN A 68 9.93 -13.48 -8.63
C ASN A 68 9.64 -14.04 -10.03
N SER A 69 8.41 -14.52 -10.30
CA SER A 69 8.01 -14.99 -11.63
C SER A 69 7.47 -13.89 -12.55
N PHE A 70 7.45 -12.64 -12.06
CA PHE A 70 6.99 -11.46 -12.81
C PHE A 70 7.62 -11.36 -14.19
N ASN A 71 6.79 -11.14 -15.22
CA ASN A 71 7.22 -11.00 -16.60
C ASN A 71 6.30 -10.06 -17.39
N ALA A 72 6.68 -9.73 -18.62
CA ALA A 72 6.00 -8.75 -19.45
C ALA A 72 4.55 -9.09 -19.85
N THR A 73 4.10 -10.34 -19.73
CA THR A 73 2.76 -10.76 -20.17
C THR A 73 1.84 -11.15 -19.03
N MET A 74 2.41 -11.80 -18.01
CA MET A 74 1.70 -12.46 -16.91
C MET A 74 0.54 -13.38 -17.35
N ASP A 75 0.43 -13.85 -18.60
CA ASP A 75 -0.77 -14.51 -19.15
C ASP A 75 -1.32 -15.65 -18.25
N PRO A 76 -2.55 -15.54 -17.69
CA PRO A 76 -3.03 -16.48 -16.70
C PRO A 76 -3.35 -17.86 -17.29
N ALA A 77 -3.42 -17.99 -18.63
CA ALA A 77 -3.61 -19.28 -19.29
C ALA A 77 -2.33 -20.13 -19.35
N THR A 78 -1.15 -19.50 -19.22
CA THR A 78 0.15 -20.18 -19.36
C THR A 78 1.09 -19.94 -18.19
N HIS A 79 0.75 -19.02 -17.29
CA HIS A 79 1.60 -18.58 -16.21
C HIS A 79 0.91 -18.74 -14.86
N ASP A 80 1.15 -19.88 -14.21
CA ASP A 80 0.79 -20.12 -12.82
C ASP A 80 1.80 -19.41 -11.92
N LEU A 81 1.42 -18.20 -11.49
CA LEU A 81 2.29 -17.28 -10.75
C LEU A 81 2.76 -17.87 -9.40
N PRO A 82 1.91 -18.49 -8.55
CA PRO A 82 2.38 -19.20 -7.37
C PRO A 82 3.34 -20.34 -7.68
N ALA A 83 3.05 -21.17 -8.70
CA ALA A 83 3.89 -22.32 -9.01
C ALA A 83 5.22 -21.94 -9.68
N ALA A 84 5.27 -20.83 -10.41
CA ALA A 84 6.46 -20.35 -11.11
C ALA A 84 7.42 -19.56 -10.21
N SER A 85 6.94 -19.05 -9.07
CA SER A 85 7.75 -18.24 -8.16
C SER A 85 8.50 -19.12 -7.15
N THR A 86 9.79 -18.86 -6.97
CA THR A 86 10.64 -19.56 -5.98
C THR A 86 10.90 -18.73 -4.72
N CYS A 87 10.59 -17.43 -4.76
CA CYS A 87 10.63 -16.51 -3.63
C CYS A 87 9.61 -15.38 -3.83
N THR A 88 9.33 -14.65 -2.76
CA THR A 88 8.58 -13.38 -2.77
C THR A 88 9.35 -12.31 -2.01
N SER A 89 9.24 -11.06 -2.44
CA SER A 89 9.80 -9.91 -1.72
C SER A 89 8.95 -9.48 -0.51
N CYS A 90 7.82 -10.17 -0.25
CA CYS A 90 6.90 -9.95 0.86
C CYS A 90 7.24 -10.77 2.11
N THR A 91 6.84 -10.31 3.31
CA THR A 91 7.11 -11.08 4.55
C THR A 91 6.23 -12.32 4.73
N PHE A 92 5.05 -12.40 4.09
CA PHE A 92 4.26 -13.64 4.02
C PHE A 92 4.72 -14.48 2.82
N THR A 93 5.26 -15.68 3.07
CA THR A 93 5.84 -16.54 2.02
C THR A 93 4.80 -17.14 1.08
N GLU A 94 3.55 -17.21 1.53
CA GLU A 94 2.41 -17.68 0.74
C GLU A 94 1.83 -16.61 -0.19
N ASP A 95 2.22 -15.33 -0.05
CA ASP A 95 1.86 -14.27 -0.98
C ASP A 95 2.92 -14.14 -2.08
N LEU A 96 2.62 -14.74 -3.24
CA LEU A 96 3.47 -14.62 -4.43
C LEU A 96 2.88 -13.59 -5.41
N SER A 97 1.75 -12.97 -5.10
CA SER A 97 1.10 -11.93 -5.93
C SER A 97 2.08 -10.85 -6.35
N ASN A 98 1.86 -10.22 -7.49
CA ASN A 98 2.62 -9.04 -7.89
C ASN A 98 1.78 -7.78 -7.78
N TYR A 99 2.43 -6.73 -7.29
CA TYR A 99 1.88 -5.39 -7.12
C TYR A 99 2.87 -4.40 -7.70
N TRP A 100 2.40 -3.43 -8.48
CA TRP A 100 3.27 -2.39 -8.98
C TRP A 100 2.57 -1.03 -9.07
N THR A 101 3.39 0.02 -8.99
CA THR A 101 2.96 1.42 -8.96
C THR A 101 3.94 2.30 -9.73
N ALA A 102 3.53 3.52 -10.10
CA ALA A 102 4.42 4.47 -10.75
C ALA A 102 5.57 4.91 -9.82
N VAL A 103 6.69 5.34 -10.40
CA VAL A 103 7.88 5.77 -9.66
C VAL A 103 7.95 7.28 -9.55
N MET A 104 8.19 7.80 -8.35
CA MET A 104 8.38 9.24 -8.14
C MET A 104 9.82 9.66 -8.43
N TYR A 105 9.98 10.80 -9.11
CA TYR A 105 11.24 11.46 -9.35
C TYR A 105 11.20 12.89 -8.80
N PHE A 106 12.34 13.36 -8.33
CA PHE A 106 12.60 14.78 -8.13
C PHE A 106 13.16 15.36 -9.43
N ARG A 107 12.61 16.48 -9.89
CA ARG A 107 13.12 17.24 -11.04
C ARG A 107 13.91 18.46 -10.53
N ASP A 108 15.18 18.53 -10.87
CA ASP A 108 15.97 19.74 -10.67
C ASP A 108 15.49 20.80 -11.67
N TRP A 109 14.91 21.88 -11.15
CA TRP A 109 14.35 22.95 -11.97
C TRP A 109 15.41 23.79 -12.69
N ARG A 110 16.68 23.73 -12.26
CA ARG A 110 17.76 24.58 -12.77
C ARG A 110 18.33 24.04 -14.08
N ASN A 111 18.42 22.71 -14.20
CA ASN A 111 19.01 22.03 -15.37
C ASN A 111 18.03 21.03 -16.03
N GLY A 112 16.87 20.78 -15.43
CA GLY A 112 15.84 19.88 -15.95
C GLY A 112 16.12 18.39 -15.73
N THR A 113 17.17 18.02 -14.99
CA THR A 113 17.50 16.61 -14.74
C THR A 113 16.63 16.01 -13.64
N PHE A 114 16.57 14.68 -13.61
CA PHE A 114 15.72 13.92 -12.70
C PHE A 114 16.55 13.01 -11.83
N THR A 115 16.18 12.83 -10.57
CA THR A 115 16.70 11.75 -9.73
C THR A 115 15.55 11.03 -9.06
N ARG A 116 15.64 9.71 -8.95
CA ARG A 116 14.57 8.89 -8.37
C ARG A 116 14.42 9.21 -6.88
N VAL A 117 13.19 9.34 -6.43
CA VAL A 117 12.89 9.42 -5.00
C VAL A 117 12.85 8.00 -4.46
N ALA A 118 13.69 7.69 -3.48
CA ALA A 118 13.69 6.38 -2.84
C ALA A 118 12.40 6.14 -2.06
N GLN A 119 11.94 4.89 -1.97
CA GLN A 119 10.91 4.52 -1.00
C GLN A 119 11.57 4.12 0.32
N LYS A 120 10.90 4.37 1.43
CA LYS A 120 11.27 3.84 2.74
C LYS A 120 10.16 2.94 3.31
N PRO A 121 10.50 1.94 4.13
CA PRO A 121 9.49 1.14 4.82
C PRO A 121 8.55 2.01 5.65
N ASN A 122 7.29 1.61 5.73
CA ASN A 122 6.30 2.31 6.53
C ASN A 122 6.51 2.06 8.05
N LEU A 123 5.92 2.89 8.89
CA LEU A 123 6.05 2.86 10.35
C LEU A 123 5.84 1.45 10.92
N GLY A 124 6.81 0.98 11.71
CA GLY A 124 6.78 -0.32 12.36
C GLY A 124 7.00 -1.52 11.43
N LEU A 125 7.41 -1.28 10.18
CA LEU A 125 7.83 -2.32 9.23
C LEU A 125 9.29 -2.09 8.83
N GLU A 126 9.93 -3.14 8.36
CA GLU A 126 11.31 -3.13 7.88
C GLU A 126 11.37 -3.78 6.49
N GLY A 127 12.33 -3.37 5.67
CA GLY A 127 12.50 -3.84 4.29
C GLY A 127 13.44 -2.93 3.50
N ASN A 128 13.49 -3.15 2.19
CA ASN A 128 14.28 -2.33 1.26
C ASN A 128 13.37 -1.74 0.17
N GLY A 129 13.05 -0.46 0.28
CA GLY A 129 12.10 0.21 -0.61
C GLY A 129 10.74 -0.47 -0.65
N GLY A 130 10.09 -0.45 -1.81
CA GLY A 130 8.89 -1.25 -2.07
C GLY A 130 7.59 -0.63 -1.53
N VAL A 131 6.67 -1.51 -1.11
CA VAL A 131 5.27 -1.16 -0.84
C VAL A 131 4.79 -1.89 0.41
N THR A 132 4.02 -1.21 1.25
CA THR A 132 3.23 -1.84 2.30
C THR A 132 1.90 -2.29 1.70
N VAL A 133 1.62 -3.59 1.80
CA VAL A 133 0.42 -4.23 1.23
C VAL A 133 -0.56 -4.53 2.36
N TYR A 134 -1.84 -4.27 2.07
CA TYR A 134 -2.94 -4.55 2.96
C TYR A 134 -3.96 -5.50 2.34
N TYR A 135 -4.48 -6.41 3.14
CA TYR A 135 -5.71 -7.16 2.86
C TYR A 135 -6.65 -7.00 4.05
N ILE A 136 -7.73 -6.25 3.84
CA ILE A 136 -8.59 -5.81 4.94
C ILE A 136 -9.96 -6.46 4.74
N PRO A 137 -10.46 -7.27 5.67
CA PRO A 137 -11.88 -7.65 5.77
C PRO A 137 -12.74 -6.56 6.45
N PRO A 138 -14.09 -6.62 6.36
CA PRO A 138 -14.95 -5.66 7.04
C PRO A 138 -14.77 -5.67 8.57
N HIS A 139 -14.96 -4.51 9.17
CA HIS A 139 -14.60 -4.22 10.56
C HIS A 139 -15.59 -4.79 11.60
N ASP A 140 -16.76 -5.25 11.18
CA ASP A 140 -17.78 -5.87 12.03
C ASP A 140 -17.42 -7.29 12.51
N ASN A 141 -16.27 -7.81 12.09
CA ASN A 141 -15.76 -9.17 12.35
C ASN A 141 -16.70 -10.31 11.96
N THR A 142 -17.85 -10.04 11.35
CA THR A 142 -18.90 -11.04 11.07
C THR A 142 -19.18 -11.17 9.58
N THR A 143 -19.05 -10.08 8.81
CA THR A 143 -19.19 -10.09 7.37
C THR A 143 -18.03 -10.86 6.74
N ARG A 144 -18.37 -11.94 6.02
CA ARG A 144 -17.39 -12.74 5.29
C ARG A 144 -17.08 -12.09 3.94
N VAL A 145 -15.86 -12.32 3.48
CA VAL A 145 -15.40 -11.96 2.14
C VAL A 145 -14.92 -13.21 1.41
N ALA A 146 -15.08 -13.21 0.10
CA ALA A 146 -14.46 -14.20 -0.77
C ALA A 146 -13.04 -13.74 -1.10
N ALA A 147 -12.04 -14.57 -0.84
CA ALA A 147 -10.70 -14.34 -1.35
C ALA A 147 -10.69 -14.43 -2.89
N PHE A 148 -9.70 -13.77 -3.48
CA PHE A 148 -9.45 -13.82 -4.92
C PHE A 148 -9.08 -15.24 -5.37
N LYS A 149 -9.11 -15.47 -6.69
CA LYS A 149 -8.78 -16.76 -7.31
C LYS A 149 -7.65 -16.60 -8.31
N PRO A 150 -6.88 -17.67 -8.63
CA PRO A 150 -5.85 -17.61 -9.66
C PRO A 150 -6.36 -17.01 -10.97
N GLY A 151 -5.63 -16.02 -11.50
CA GLY A 151 -6.04 -15.23 -12.67
C GLY A 151 -6.80 -13.94 -12.36
N PHE A 152 -7.10 -13.65 -11.08
CA PHE A 152 -7.75 -12.40 -10.69
C PHE A 152 -6.80 -11.20 -10.84
N ARG A 153 -7.29 -10.12 -11.45
CA ARG A 153 -6.49 -8.93 -11.80
C ARG A 153 -7.25 -7.65 -11.55
N MET A 154 -6.57 -6.61 -11.09
CA MET A 154 -7.17 -5.29 -10.95
C MET A 154 -6.23 -4.18 -11.36
N LEU A 155 -6.80 -3.10 -11.87
CA LEU A 155 -6.12 -1.85 -12.16
C LEU A 155 -6.89 -0.65 -11.59
N VAL A 156 -6.21 0.22 -10.86
CA VAL A 156 -6.77 1.43 -10.23
C VAL A 156 -5.91 2.65 -10.58
N GLY A 157 -6.50 3.84 -10.66
CA GLY A 157 -5.82 5.04 -11.16
C GLY A 157 -5.83 5.09 -12.69
N ASP A 158 -5.20 6.09 -13.30
CA ASP A 158 -5.14 6.24 -14.75
C ASP A 158 -3.82 6.92 -15.15
N ALA A 159 -2.91 6.15 -15.74
CA ALA A 159 -1.59 6.64 -16.16
C ALA A 159 -1.65 7.73 -17.25
N THR A 160 -2.81 7.95 -17.86
CA THR A 160 -3.05 8.97 -18.91
C THR A 160 -3.83 10.19 -18.41
N ALA A 161 -4.16 10.23 -17.13
CA ALA A 161 -4.94 11.32 -16.55
C ALA A 161 -4.22 12.68 -16.67
N SER A 162 -4.98 13.68 -17.11
CA SER A 162 -4.51 15.08 -17.22
C SER A 162 -5.26 16.03 -16.28
N SER A 163 -6.22 15.52 -15.51
CA SER A 163 -6.98 16.29 -14.53
C SER A 163 -7.60 15.38 -13.47
N ILE A 164 -8.03 15.97 -12.36
CA ILE A 164 -8.88 15.27 -11.38
C ILE A 164 -10.25 15.02 -12.01
N ASN A 165 -10.55 13.77 -12.34
CA ASN A 165 -11.89 13.38 -12.78
C ASN A 165 -12.91 13.57 -11.64
N PRO A 166 -13.94 14.44 -11.81
CA PRO A 166 -15.00 14.60 -10.84
C PRO A 166 -15.81 13.31 -10.69
N GLY A 167 -16.09 12.89 -9.46
CA GLY A 167 -16.92 11.71 -9.17
C GLY A 167 -16.18 10.39 -9.03
N GLN A 168 -14.86 10.35 -9.27
CA GLN A 168 -14.03 9.28 -8.73
C GLN A 168 -13.71 9.64 -7.29
N ASP A 169 -14.26 8.88 -6.34
CA ASP A 169 -13.84 8.89 -4.94
C ASP A 169 -12.29 8.82 -4.91
N PRO A 170 -11.58 9.55 -4.02
CA PRO A 170 -10.12 9.50 -3.95
C PRO A 170 -9.66 8.07 -3.61
N LYS A 171 -9.41 7.26 -4.65
CA LYS A 171 -8.83 5.91 -4.52
C LYS A 171 -7.34 5.91 -4.74
N VAL A 172 -6.82 7.04 -5.18
CA VAL A 172 -5.41 7.34 -5.28
C VAL A 172 -5.21 8.74 -4.71
N CYS A 173 -4.29 8.88 -3.76
CA CYS A 173 -4.02 10.15 -3.09
C CYS A 173 -2.62 10.19 -2.47
N HIS A 174 -2.24 11.41 -2.08
CA HIS A 174 -0.99 11.74 -1.45
C HIS A 174 -1.22 12.45 -0.11
N ARG A 175 -0.35 12.16 0.85
CA ARG A 175 -0.25 12.91 2.11
C ARG A 175 1.17 13.41 2.31
N CYS A 176 1.28 14.65 2.75
CA CYS A 176 2.50 15.16 3.33
C CYS A 176 2.65 14.62 4.75
N MET A 177 3.60 13.72 4.99
CA MET A 177 3.68 13.02 6.27
C MET A 177 4.41 13.87 7.33
N PRO A 178 3.94 13.86 8.59
CA PRO A 178 4.71 14.37 9.72
C PRO A 178 5.90 13.47 10.03
N GLU A 179 6.88 13.98 10.78
CA GLU A 179 8.15 13.29 11.08
C GLU A 179 7.93 11.96 11.81
N ASP A 180 7.05 11.96 12.81
CA ASP A 180 6.71 10.78 13.62
C ASP A 180 5.74 9.81 12.91
N GLY A 181 5.35 10.11 11.67
CA GLY A 181 4.32 9.37 10.93
C GLY A 181 2.89 9.70 11.36
N ASP A 182 1.92 9.18 10.59
CA ASP A 182 0.50 9.42 10.80
C ASP A 182 -0.25 8.09 10.67
N LEU A 183 -0.96 7.70 11.74
CA LEU A 183 -1.80 6.50 11.79
C LEU A 183 -3.28 6.80 11.52
N GLY A 184 -3.63 8.05 11.21
CA GLY A 184 -4.98 8.46 10.85
C GLY A 184 -5.32 8.08 9.41
N ASN A 185 -6.56 7.62 9.20
CA ASN A 185 -7.16 7.29 7.88
C ASN A 185 -6.28 6.39 6.99
N LEU A 186 -6.65 5.10 6.96
CA LEU A 186 -5.96 4.10 6.13
C LEU A 186 -6.11 4.43 4.63
N ASN A 187 -7.33 4.61 4.15
CA ASN A 187 -7.59 5.11 2.80
C ASN A 187 -7.62 6.64 2.73
N CYS A 188 -7.77 7.17 1.52
CA CYS A 188 -7.79 8.59 1.27
C CYS A 188 -8.93 9.31 2.02
N ALA A 189 -8.56 10.26 2.86
CA ALA A 189 -9.45 11.18 3.55
C ALA A 189 -8.67 12.42 3.95
N ASP A 190 -9.34 13.51 4.34
CA ASP A 190 -8.65 14.71 4.81
C ASP A 190 -7.55 14.36 5.83
N PRO A 191 -6.29 14.84 5.67
CA PRO A 191 -5.84 15.89 4.75
C PRO A 191 -5.26 15.40 3.40
N ASP A 192 -5.55 14.18 2.96
CA ASP A 192 -5.07 13.64 1.68
C ASP A 192 -5.52 14.46 0.48
N THR A 193 -4.66 14.50 -0.55
CA THR A 193 -4.94 15.23 -1.81
C THR A 193 -4.68 14.33 -3.02
N LYS A 194 -5.41 14.55 -4.12
CA LYS A 194 -5.13 13.84 -5.38
C LYS A 194 -3.91 14.38 -6.12
N THR A 195 -3.49 15.59 -5.77
CA THR A 195 -2.28 16.22 -6.31
C THR A 195 -1.08 15.95 -5.41
N PHE A 196 0.12 16.28 -5.88
CA PHE A 196 1.29 16.33 -5.01
C PHE A 196 1.12 17.38 -3.91
N PRO A 197 1.61 17.11 -2.68
CA PRO A 197 1.80 18.13 -1.66
C PRO A 197 2.65 19.29 -2.17
N THR A 198 2.28 20.52 -1.82
CA THR A 198 2.93 21.74 -2.31
C THR A 198 4.04 22.26 -1.41
N GLY A 199 4.41 21.55 -0.34
CA GLY A 199 5.40 21.98 0.63
C GLY A 199 6.26 20.82 1.12
N PHE A 200 7.27 21.14 1.93
CA PHE A 200 8.17 20.14 2.48
C PHE A 200 7.46 19.13 3.37
N CYS A 201 7.70 17.86 3.10
CA CYS A 201 7.16 16.77 3.88
C CYS A 201 8.29 16.15 4.71
N VAL A 202 8.31 16.48 6.00
CA VAL A 202 9.36 16.06 6.94
C VAL A 202 9.36 14.54 7.18
N GLY A 203 8.20 13.88 7.03
CA GLY A 203 8.07 12.43 7.04
C GLY A 203 8.17 11.77 5.67
N GLY A 204 8.33 12.55 4.59
CA GLY A 204 8.18 12.06 3.21
C GLY A 204 6.75 12.23 2.67
N ILE A 205 6.54 11.84 1.41
CA ILE A 205 5.21 11.81 0.80
C ILE A 205 4.67 10.38 0.87
N ARG A 206 3.50 10.21 1.49
CA ARG A 206 2.74 8.97 1.42
C ARG A 206 1.88 8.97 0.17
N SER A 207 1.87 7.86 -0.57
CA SER A 207 0.94 7.59 -1.66
C SER A 207 0.10 6.36 -1.28
N VAL A 208 -1.21 6.44 -1.47
CA VAL A 208 -2.14 5.31 -1.25
C VAL A 208 -2.88 5.00 -2.54
N ILE A 209 -3.05 3.71 -2.81
CA ILE A 209 -3.96 3.19 -3.85
C ILE A 209 -4.91 2.17 -3.21
N THR A 210 -6.20 2.41 -3.33
CA THR A 210 -7.28 1.61 -2.72
C THR A 210 -8.06 0.86 -3.78
N PHE A 211 -8.05 -0.47 -3.75
CA PHE A 211 -8.76 -1.29 -4.72
C PHE A 211 -10.26 -1.45 -4.40
N PRO A 212 -11.10 -1.71 -5.43
CA PRO A 212 -12.50 -2.09 -5.28
C PRO A 212 -12.74 -3.27 -4.32
N THR A 213 -13.90 -3.28 -3.67
CA THR A 213 -14.25 -4.29 -2.64
C THR A 213 -15.51 -5.12 -2.98
N CYS A 214 -16.08 -4.89 -4.16
CA CYS A 214 -17.23 -5.62 -4.69
C CYS A 214 -16.85 -6.28 -6.01
N TRP A 215 -17.17 -7.56 -6.17
CA TRP A 215 -16.87 -8.37 -7.34
C TRP A 215 -18.17 -8.89 -7.99
N ASP A 216 -18.20 -8.99 -9.32
CA ASP A 216 -19.35 -9.51 -10.09
C ASP A 216 -19.67 -10.99 -9.83
N GLY A 217 -18.74 -11.71 -9.20
CA GLY A 217 -18.90 -13.13 -8.87
C GLY A 217 -18.65 -14.08 -10.05
N VAL A 218 -18.29 -13.54 -11.21
CA VAL A 218 -18.19 -14.28 -12.48
C VAL A 218 -16.80 -14.15 -13.09
N HIS A 219 -16.31 -12.95 -13.34
CA HIS A 219 -15.10 -12.71 -14.12
C HIS A 219 -13.90 -12.47 -13.22
N LEU A 220 -12.83 -13.24 -13.39
CA LEU A 220 -11.56 -13.00 -12.68
C LEU A 220 -10.80 -11.82 -13.28
N ASP A 221 -11.01 -11.58 -14.58
CA ASP A 221 -10.46 -10.45 -15.30
C ASP A 221 -11.35 -10.12 -16.50
N VAL A 222 -11.26 -8.88 -16.98
CA VAL A 222 -11.94 -8.35 -18.16
C VAL A 222 -11.00 -7.38 -18.88
N PRO A 223 -11.20 -7.09 -20.18
CA PRO A 223 -10.41 -6.05 -20.86
C PRO A 223 -10.40 -4.74 -20.06
N GLY A 224 -9.19 -4.24 -19.78
CA GLY A 224 -8.99 -3.03 -18.97
C GLY A 224 -9.03 -3.25 -17.45
N HIS A 225 -9.17 -4.49 -16.97
CA HIS A 225 -8.93 -4.93 -15.59
C HIS A 225 -9.76 -4.21 -14.50
N ARG A 226 -10.95 -3.72 -14.87
CA ARG A 226 -11.75 -2.82 -14.00
C ARG A 226 -13.22 -3.19 -13.86
N SER A 227 -13.92 -3.45 -14.96
CA SER A 227 -15.40 -3.49 -14.93
C SER A 227 -16.02 -4.73 -14.26
N HIS A 228 -15.21 -5.69 -13.83
CA HIS A 228 -15.66 -6.87 -13.06
C HIS A 228 -15.63 -6.61 -11.55
N VAL A 229 -15.10 -5.46 -11.12
CA VAL A 229 -15.09 -5.01 -9.74
C VAL A 229 -15.65 -3.61 -9.61
N ALA A 230 -16.18 -3.28 -8.43
CA ALA A 230 -16.75 -1.98 -8.12
C ALA A 230 -16.49 -1.60 -6.66
N TYR A 231 -16.58 -0.31 -6.38
CA TYR A 231 -16.68 0.19 -5.02
C TYR A 231 -18.13 0.07 -4.52
N PRO A 232 -18.35 0.04 -3.19
CA PRO A 232 -19.69 0.11 -2.61
C PRO A 232 -20.45 1.36 -3.09
N VAL A 233 -21.76 1.22 -3.31
CA VAL A 233 -22.64 2.35 -3.69
C VAL A 233 -23.10 3.16 -2.47
N GLU A 234 -23.06 2.56 -1.29
CA GLU A 234 -23.32 3.21 -0.01
C GLU A 234 -22.33 2.74 1.05
N GLY A 235 -21.91 3.65 1.92
CA GLY A 235 -20.86 3.38 2.90
C GLY A 235 -19.49 3.19 2.25
N ASN A 236 -18.50 2.83 3.06
CA ASN A 236 -17.19 2.44 2.58
C ASN A 236 -16.49 1.52 3.60
N TYR A 237 -15.36 0.98 3.18
CA TYR A 237 -14.62 0.04 3.99
C TYR A 237 -14.08 0.64 5.29
N ASP A 238 -13.67 1.91 5.28
CA ASP A 238 -13.06 2.58 6.44
C ASP A 238 -14.04 2.94 7.55
N LYS A 239 -15.27 3.30 7.18
CA LYS A 239 -16.23 3.96 8.07
C LYS A 239 -17.48 3.12 8.32
N THR A 240 -17.76 2.13 7.47
CA THR A 240 -18.95 1.29 7.60
C THR A 240 -18.54 -0.08 8.12
N PRO A 241 -19.04 -0.53 9.29
CA PRO A 241 -18.59 -1.78 9.91
C PRO A 241 -18.69 -3.00 9.00
N ASP A 242 -19.73 -3.10 8.18
CA ASP A 242 -19.92 -4.22 7.25
C ASP A 242 -19.19 -4.05 5.90
N GLY A 243 -18.46 -2.94 5.72
CA GLY A 243 -17.71 -2.62 4.50
C GLY A 243 -18.52 -1.93 3.41
N GLY A 244 -19.79 -1.56 3.68
CA GLY A 244 -20.67 -0.87 2.73
C GLY A 244 -21.49 -1.81 1.84
N VAL A 245 -22.42 -1.22 1.08
CA VAL A 245 -23.36 -1.94 0.21
C VAL A 245 -22.78 -2.07 -1.19
N CYS A 246 -22.56 -3.30 -1.64
CA CYS A 246 -22.14 -3.55 -3.01
C CYS A 246 -23.30 -3.32 -4.00
N PRO A 247 -23.02 -2.79 -5.21
CA PRO A 247 -24.03 -2.73 -6.26
C PRO A 247 -24.54 -4.13 -6.63
N GLU A 248 -25.79 -4.22 -7.09
CA GLU A 248 -26.41 -5.50 -7.50
C GLU A 248 -25.63 -6.22 -8.60
N THR A 249 -24.90 -5.46 -9.44
CA THR A 249 -24.04 -6.01 -10.50
C THR A 249 -22.72 -6.59 -9.97
N HIS A 250 -22.36 -6.28 -8.72
CA HIS A 250 -21.12 -6.72 -8.06
C HIS A 250 -21.40 -7.30 -6.67
N PRO A 251 -22.24 -8.34 -6.53
CA PRO A 251 -22.82 -8.71 -5.24
C PRO A 251 -21.84 -9.40 -4.27
N VAL A 252 -20.65 -9.79 -4.72
CA VAL A 252 -19.70 -10.54 -3.90
C VAL A 252 -18.73 -9.59 -3.21
N LYS A 253 -18.75 -9.57 -1.86
CA LYS A 253 -17.74 -8.84 -1.08
C LYS A 253 -16.40 -9.56 -1.14
N ILE A 254 -15.34 -8.82 -1.45
CA ILE A 254 -13.94 -9.27 -1.52
C ILE A 254 -13.12 -8.42 -0.54
N PRO A 255 -11.97 -8.92 -0.02
CA PRO A 255 -11.13 -8.12 0.86
C PRO A 255 -10.59 -6.89 0.12
N GLN A 256 -10.46 -5.77 0.84
CA GLN A 256 -9.82 -4.58 0.27
C GLN A 256 -8.32 -4.82 0.16
N VAL A 257 -7.81 -4.76 -1.07
CA VAL A 257 -6.38 -4.56 -1.31
C VAL A 257 -6.08 -3.07 -1.23
N MET A 258 -5.06 -2.70 -0.46
CA MET A 258 -4.53 -1.35 -0.45
C MET A 258 -3.01 -1.41 -0.58
N LEU A 259 -2.48 -0.51 -1.40
CA LEU A 259 -1.05 -0.30 -1.55
C LEU A 259 -0.70 1.04 -0.93
N GLU A 260 0.36 1.05 -0.13
CA GLU A 260 0.87 2.24 0.51
C GLU A 260 2.38 2.33 0.33
N THR A 261 2.82 3.48 -0.15
CA THR A 261 4.24 3.77 -0.39
C THR A 261 4.62 5.05 0.32
N ILE A 262 5.71 5.03 1.06
CA ILE A 262 6.32 6.23 1.64
C ILE A 262 7.53 6.60 0.79
N TRP A 263 7.42 7.70 0.05
CA TRP A 263 8.48 8.28 -0.75
C TRP A 263 9.33 9.18 0.14
N ASP A 264 10.62 8.89 0.25
CA ASP A 264 11.54 9.64 1.08
C ASP A 264 11.97 10.94 0.39
N THR A 265 11.11 11.94 0.49
CA THR A 265 11.37 13.28 -0.06
C THR A 265 12.26 14.14 0.84
N THR A 266 12.66 13.63 2.01
CA THR A 266 13.41 14.39 3.01
C THR A 266 14.76 14.95 2.51
N PRO A 267 15.51 14.27 1.61
CA PRO A 267 16.73 14.84 1.03
C PRO A 267 16.50 16.08 0.16
N PHE A 268 15.25 16.33 -0.24
CA PHE A 268 14.86 17.46 -1.10
C PHE A 268 14.14 18.58 -0.33
N ASN A 269 14.10 18.52 1.00
CA ASN A 269 13.51 19.56 1.85
C ASN A 269 14.49 20.75 2.05
N ASP A 270 14.88 21.36 0.94
CA ASP A 270 15.74 22.55 0.89
C ASP A 270 15.16 23.54 -0.13
N GLU A 271 14.89 24.76 0.30
CA GLU A 271 14.32 25.82 -0.55
C GLU A 271 15.20 26.11 -1.77
N ALA A 272 16.53 25.96 -1.65
CA ALA A 272 17.45 26.17 -2.76
C ALA A 272 17.35 25.10 -3.86
N LEU A 273 16.69 23.97 -3.58
CA LEU A 273 16.42 22.90 -4.54
C LEU A 273 15.06 23.07 -5.23
N TRP A 274 14.15 23.88 -4.68
CA TRP A 274 12.78 24.02 -5.19
C TRP A 274 12.65 25.20 -6.18
N PRO A 275 11.71 25.11 -7.14
CA PRO A 275 11.42 26.20 -8.09
C PRO A 275 11.14 27.55 -7.41
N GLU A 276 11.69 28.63 -7.97
CA GLU A 276 11.46 30.01 -7.49
C GLU A 276 9.99 30.46 -7.59
N ASP A 277 9.20 29.83 -8.46
CA ASP A 277 7.77 30.11 -8.63
C ASP A 277 6.88 29.46 -7.55
N GLY A 278 7.48 28.70 -6.64
CA GLY A 278 6.78 28.02 -5.54
C GLY A 278 6.08 26.72 -5.94
N SER A 279 6.27 26.23 -7.17
CA SER A 279 5.79 24.90 -7.57
C SER A 279 6.58 23.78 -6.87
N GLN A 280 5.92 22.64 -6.68
CA GLN A 280 6.57 21.44 -6.11
C GLN A 280 7.40 20.71 -7.19
N PRO A 281 8.58 20.13 -6.87
CA PRO A 281 9.52 19.61 -7.87
C PRO A 281 9.35 18.12 -8.22
N PHE A 282 8.37 17.42 -7.63
CA PHE A 282 8.17 15.99 -7.84
C PHE A 282 7.33 15.70 -9.08
N VAL A 283 7.64 14.59 -9.73
CA VAL A 283 6.92 14.08 -10.89
C VAL A 283 6.77 12.56 -10.80
N TRP A 284 5.69 12.02 -11.38
CA TRP A 284 5.60 10.59 -11.63
C TRP A 284 6.42 10.19 -12.86
N SER A 285 6.78 8.92 -12.98
CA SER A 285 7.51 8.34 -14.12
C SER A 285 6.77 8.50 -15.46
N THR A 286 5.48 8.83 -15.43
CA THR A 286 4.67 9.23 -16.59
C THR A 286 4.90 10.70 -16.99
N ASN A 287 5.84 11.41 -16.36
CA ASN A 287 6.07 12.86 -16.48
C ASN A 287 4.91 13.74 -15.99
N ASP A 288 4.07 13.21 -15.10
CA ASP A 288 3.00 13.98 -14.47
C ASP A 288 3.54 14.79 -13.30
N LYS A 289 3.30 16.10 -13.32
CA LYS A 289 3.77 17.07 -12.32
C LYS A 289 2.67 17.44 -11.31
N ASP A 290 1.45 16.99 -11.54
CA ASP A 290 0.29 17.33 -10.74
C ASP A 290 -0.05 16.22 -9.75
N GLY A 291 0.15 14.94 -10.11
CA GLY A 291 -0.07 13.76 -9.27
C GLY A 291 -1.25 12.86 -9.71
N TYR A 292 -1.93 13.20 -10.80
CA TYR A 292 -3.10 12.50 -11.33
C TYR A 292 -2.82 11.09 -11.85
N THR A 293 -1.62 10.82 -12.34
CA THR A 293 -1.32 9.58 -13.07
C THR A 293 -0.89 8.43 -12.17
N GLN A 294 -0.85 8.63 -10.85
CA GLN A 294 -0.56 7.53 -9.95
C GLN A 294 -1.61 6.43 -10.09
N HIS A 295 -1.14 5.19 -10.09
CA HIS A 295 -1.95 4.00 -10.33
C HIS A 295 -1.35 2.80 -9.62
N GLY A 296 -2.18 1.78 -9.44
CA GLY A 296 -1.77 0.51 -8.88
C GLY A 296 -2.34 -0.64 -9.69
N ASP A 297 -1.47 -1.61 -9.89
CA ASP A 297 -1.74 -2.82 -10.61
C ASP A 297 -1.59 -4.00 -9.68
N TYR A 298 -2.44 -4.99 -9.88
CA TYR A 298 -2.51 -6.16 -9.01
C TYR A 298 -2.79 -7.42 -9.81
N VAL A 299 -1.96 -8.45 -9.60
CA VAL A 299 -2.20 -9.81 -10.07
C VAL A 299 -2.17 -10.74 -8.86
N PHE A 300 -3.30 -11.41 -8.60
CA PHE A 300 -3.42 -12.32 -7.48
C PHE A 300 -2.52 -13.55 -7.65
N GLY A 301 -1.79 -13.87 -6.58
CA GLY A 301 -0.85 -14.98 -6.53
C GLY A 301 -0.66 -15.56 -5.13
N TRP A 302 -1.65 -15.45 -4.24
CA TRP A 302 -1.58 -16.21 -2.98
C TRP A 302 -1.66 -17.71 -3.27
N LYS A 303 -0.85 -18.49 -2.56
CA LYS A 303 -0.78 -19.94 -2.71
C LYS A 303 -2.02 -20.62 -2.15
N ASP A 304 -2.60 -21.55 -2.93
CA ASP A 304 -3.73 -22.38 -2.53
C ASP A 304 -4.90 -21.57 -1.93
N ASP A 305 -5.34 -21.89 -0.71
CA ASP A 305 -6.43 -21.23 0.01
C ASP A 305 -5.94 -20.23 1.08
N SER A 306 -4.65 -19.91 1.11
CA SER A 306 -3.99 -19.14 2.18
C SER A 306 -4.65 -17.81 2.49
N LEU A 307 -4.97 -17.01 1.47
CA LEU A 307 -5.68 -15.74 1.69
C LEU A 307 -7.06 -15.96 2.30
N GLN A 308 -7.82 -16.97 1.87
CA GLN A 308 -9.14 -17.26 2.45
C GLN A 308 -9.00 -17.67 3.91
N ARG A 309 -8.03 -18.53 4.25
CA ARG A 309 -7.75 -18.92 5.64
C ARG A 309 -7.43 -17.69 6.49
N ALA A 310 -6.64 -16.76 5.97
CA ALA A 310 -6.31 -15.53 6.67
C ALA A 310 -7.53 -14.60 6.90
N MET A 311 -8.37 -14.45 5.87
CA MET A 311 -9.60 -13.64 5.97
C MET A 311 -10.61 -14.25 6.94
N ASP A 312 -10.76 -15.57 6.95
CA ASP A 312 -11.65 -16.30 7.86
C ASP A 312 -11.12 -16.27 9.30
N ALA A 313 -9.79 -16.36 9.49
CA ALA A 313 -9.14 -16.28 10.79
C ALA A 313 -9.07 -14.86 11.37
N ARG A 314 -9.47 -13.83 10.60
CA ARG A 314 -9.39 -12.41 10.99
C ARG A 314 -7.97 -12.01 11.43
N CYS A 315 -6.97 -12.41 10.63
CA CYS A 315 -5.58 -12.08 10.87
C CYS A 315 -5.35 -10.57 11.03
N PHE A 316 -4.33 -10.20 11.81
CA PHE A 316 -4.00 -8.81 12.08
C PHE A 316 -2.49 -8.55 12.00
N GLY A 317 -2.10 -7.51 11.28
CA GLY A 317 -0.71 -7.07 11.13
C GLY A 317 0.10 -7.92 10.15
N ASN A 318 1.39 -8.05 10.44
CA ASN A 318 2.40 -8.73 9.61
C ASN A 318 2.66 -10.18 10.04
N VAL A 319 1.88 -10.71 10.99
CA VAL A 319 1.98 -12.09 11.48
C VAL A 319 0.58 -12.67 11.60
N CYS A 320 0.39 -13.92 11.15
CA CYS A 320 -0.83 -14.67 11.45
C CYS A 320 -0.50 -16.08 11.90
N GLU A 321 -0.17 -16.21 13.18
CA GLU A 321 0.37 -17.43 13.77
C GLU A 321 -0.55 -18.64 13.58
N GLY A 322 0.02 -19.75 13.11
CA GLY A 322 -0.71 -20.99 12.85
C GLY A 322 -1.66 -20.96 11.64
N VAL A 323 -1.75 -19.82 10.95
CA VAL A 323 -2.55 -19.64 9.74
C VAL A 323 -1.64 -19.38 8.55
N LEU A 324 -0.78 -18.37 8.60
CA LEU A 324 0.10 -18.02 7.50
C LEU A 324 1.57 -18.30 7.82
N GLU A 325 2.32 -18.67 6.80
CA GLU A 325 3.77 -18.77 6.84
C GLU A 325 4.43 -17.40 6.57
N THR A 326 5.52 -17.13 7.28
CA THR A 326 6.29 -15.88 7.17
C THR A 326 7.78 -16.18 7.03
N GLN A 327 8.50 -15.27 6.38
CA GLN A 327 9.96 -15.24 6.33
C GLN A 327 10.49 -14.01 7.06
N THR A 328 11.79 -13.98 7.36
CA THR A 328 12.40 -12.78 7.94
C THR A 328 12.50 -11.65 6.91
N VAL A 329 12.71 -10.43 7.39
CA VAL A 329 12.91 -9.27 6.50
C VAL A 329 14.18 -9.48 5.68
N GLU A 330 15.26 -10.00 6.28
CA GLU A 330 16.52 -10.30 5.62
C GLU A 330 16.34 -11.31 4.48
N GLU A 331 15.48 -12.30 4.65
CA GLU A 331 15.15 -13.25 3.58
C GLU A 331 14.35 -12.57 2.47
N SER A 332 13.31 -11.81 2.82
CA SER A 332 12.44 -11.13 1.85
C SER A 332 13.20 -10.16 0.94
N VAL A 333 14.16 -9.39 1.47
CA VAL A 333 14.93 -8.41 0.68
C VAL A 333 15.91 -9.07 -0.30
N THR A 334 16.19 -10.37 -0.15
CA THR A 334 17.03 -11.10 -1.12
C THR A 334 16.26 -11.48 -2.38
N CYS A 335 14.93 -11.54 -2.33
CA CYS A 335 14.12 -11.88 -3.48
C CYS A 335 14.06 -10.69 -4.44
N THR A 336 14.91 -10.75 -5.46
CA THR A 336 15.05 -9.74 -6.51
C THR A 336 15.13 -10.42 -7.87
N ILE A 337 14.80 -9.69 -8.93
CA ILE A 337 15.05 -10.10 -10.32
C ILE A 337 15.82 -9.00 -11.05
N PRO A 338 16.63 -9.35 -12.07
CA PRO A 338 17.26 -8.33 -12.90
C PRO A 338 16.21 -7.57 -13.71
N GLN A 339 16.53 -6.34 -14.10
CA GLN A 339 15.73 -5.59 -15.06
C GLN A 339 15.69 -6.34 -16.40
N THR A 340 14.50 -6.39 -17.00
CA THR A 340 14.28 -6.82 -18.37
C THR A 340 14.66 -5.69 -19.32
N VAL A 341 14.25 -4.45 -19.01
CA VAL A 341 14.69 -3.24 -19.71
C VAL A 341 15.89 -2.67 -18.97
N VAL A 342 17.09 -2.99 -19.45
CA VAL A 342 18.34 -2.53 -18.82
C VAL A 342 18.58 -1.06 -19.16
N GLU A 343 18.34 -0.18 -18.18
CA GLU A 343 18.54 1.27 -18.31
C GLU A 343 18.83 1.91 -16.94
N ASP A 344 19.41 3.12 -16.96
CA ASP A 344 19.65 3.87 -15.73
C ASP A 344 18.33 4.40 -15.17
N VAL A 345 17.95 3.89 -13.98
CA VAL A 345 16.76 4.32 -13.23
C VAL A 345 17.11 5.13 -11.98
N ASP A 346 18.41 5.25 -11.71
CA ASP A 346 19.02 5.88 -10.54
C ASP A 346 20.07 6.90 -10.96
N GLY A 347 20.46 7.78 -10.02
CA GLY A 347 21.33 8.91 -10.31
C GLY A 347 20.60 10.05 -11.00
N TRP A 348 21.37 11.01 -11.51
CA TRP A 348 20.81 12.15 -12.25
C TRP A 348 20.65 11.78 -13.73
N LEU A 349 19.41 11.77 -14.19
CA LEU A 349 18.98 11.43 -15.54
C LEU A 349 18.63 12.70 -16.31
N ASP A 350 19.06 12.79 -17.57
CA ASP A 350 18.67 13.91 -18.45
C ASP A 350 17.18 13.84 -18.86
N ARG A 351 16.57 12.66 -18.73
CA ARG A 351 15.16 12.40 -19.06
C ARG A 351 14.63 11.24 -18.20
N LEU A 352 13.32 11.23 -17.99
CA LEU A 352 12.65 10.09 -17.35
C LEU A 352 12.71 8.84 -18.26
N PRO A 353 12.89 7.63 -17.70
CA PRO A 353 12.76 6.39 -18.47
C PRO A 353 11.42 6.31 -19.22
N GLY A 354 11.47 6.08 -20.53
CA GLY A 354 10.29 6.04 -21.41
C GLY A 354 9.85 7.38 -22.02
N GLN A 355 10.49 8.50 -21.68
CA GLN A 355 10.13 9.84 -22.16
C GLN A 355 11.15 10.39 -23.18
N GLU A 356 11.40 9.65 -24.26
CA GLU A 356 12.48 9.95 -25.23
C GLU A 356 12.19 11.13 -26.18
N ASP A 357 10.92 11.52 -26.37
CA ASP A 357 10.49 12.52 -27.36
C ASP A 357 9.94 13.83 -26.75
N MET A 358 10.08 14.06 -25.45
CA MET A 358 9.63 15.32 -24.85
C MET A 358 10.64 16.43 -25.17
N PRO A 359 10.25 17.53 -25.87
CA PRO A 359 11.14 18.65 -26.06
C PRO A 359 11.55 19.23 -24.70
N MET A 360 12.86 19.37 -24.50
CA MET A 360 13.50 19.98 -23.33
C MET A 360 12.93 21.35 -22.99
#